data_AF-A0ABD0MEE3-F1
#
_entry.id   AF-A0ABD0MEE3-F1
#
_cell.length_a   1.000
_cell.length_b   1.000
_cell.length_c   1.000
_cell.angle_alpha   90.00
_cell.angle_beta   90.00
_cell.angle_gamma   90.00
#
_symmetry.space_group_name_H-M   'P 1'
#
loop_
_entity.id
_entity.type
_entity.pdbx_description
1 polymer ?
#
loop_
_entity_poly.entity_id
_entity_poly.type
_entity_poly.pdbx_seq_one_letter_code
_entity_poly.pdbx_strand_id
1 'polypeptide(L)'
;MRLSLRGTREKEVEKGQRDLTSKVGLRKDGNVEDGDPAAALSSIRKAVSEAITKGMINWKSEIKKELSDFRVSLRQDLKEQLDEMMTEINQKFQDVTVQMEETARQVEDLERSITESERWDIGVKDILLQLLRNQKTLQSKLSDLEGRSRRNNIRIYLVSENAEGSSMPRFIENLIKTELGDLLELNQGDDLGIERAHRALTSRPPAGMPPRSIVVRFLQFTTKEKILHAAWKKKILVEEKRVYTLIMTTLKRCNKRESTVIYNNAFEAAEDLTKRGIAVGPIQPSKTTGVTEEDITGLLPWSVSHKLRGGKSPDFRQGVREKLRGFQRKDRELISVYLLRLNRKSRLVIGIVQ
;
A
#
# COMPACT_ATOMS: atom_id res chain seq x y z
N MET A 1 -6.60 39.53 -34.02
CA MET A 1 -7.95 39.87 -34.54
C MET A 1 -8.44 41.11 -33.80
N ARG A 2 -8.56 42.25 -34.51
CA ARG A 2 -9.32 43.51 -34.25
C ARG A 2 -9.48 43.94 -32.78
N LEU A 3 -8.77 44.93 -32.23
CA LEU A 3 -8.70 46.37 -32.57
C LEU A 3 -10.03 46.98 -33.05
N SER A 4 -10.68 47.75 -32.17
CA SER A 4 -11.66 48.78 -32.53
C SER A 4 -11.29 50.10 -31.87
N LEU A 5 -10.90 51.04 -32.73
CA LEU A 5 -10.64 52.45 -32.48
C LEU A 5 -11.95 53.26 -32.53
N ARG A 6 -11.81 54.54 -32.12
CA ARG A 6 -12.72 55.70 -32.25
C ARG A 6 -13.62 55.92 -31.02
N GLY A 7 -13.62 57.06 -30.33
CA GLY A 7 -13.03 58.37 -30.58
C GLY A 7 -14.11 59.44 -30.56
N THR A 8 -14.09 60.32 -29.56
CA THR A 8 -14.72 61.66 -29.52
C THR A 8 -14.06 62.42 -28.36
N ARG A 9 -13.03 63.24 -28.59
CA ARG A 9 -13.07 64.68 -28.96
C ARG A 9 -13.81 65.56 -27.94
N GLU A 10 -13.00 66.16 -27.07
CA GLU A 10 -12.94 67.61 -26.80
C GLU A 10 -13.96 68.46 -27.56
N LYS A 11 -15.00 68.93 -26.86
CA LYS A 11 -15.80 70.17 -26.99
C LYS A 11 -16.63 70.21 -25.68
N GLU A 12 -16.74 71.24 -24.85
CA GLU A 12 -16.84 72.68 -25.07
C GLU A 12 -16.23 73.40 -23.84
N VAL A 13 -15.07 74.01 -24.02
CA VAL A 13 -14.65 75.21 -23.28
C VAL A 13 -14.97 76.39 -24.20
N GLU A 14 -15.40 77.51 -23.63
CA GLU A 14 -15.87 78.74 -24.30
C GLU A 14 -17.36 78.78 -24.71
N LYS A 15 -18.21 79.05 -23.71
CA LYS A 15 -19.38 79.91 -23.92
C LYS A 15 -19.28 81.14 -23.04
N GLY A 16 -19.00 82.25 -23.71
CA GLY A 16 -19.74 83.49 -23.46
C GLY A 16 -19.33 84.28 -22.23
N GLN A 17 -18.08 84.76 -22.20
CA GLN A 17 -17.88 86.16 -21.86
C GLN A 17 -18.65 87.01 -22.88
N ARG A 18 -19.75 87.62 -22.44
CA ARG A 18 -20.32 88.88 -22.93
C ARG A 18 -21.58 89.17 -22.12
N ASP A 19 -21.82 90.46 -21.89
CA ASP A 19 -23.04 91.05 -21.33
C ASP A 19 -23.15 91.16 -19.80
N LEU A 20 -22.16 91.82 -19.19
CA LEU A 20 -22.36 92.63 -17.98
C LEU A 20 -21.63 93.97 -18.10
N THR A 21 -21.99 94.75 -19.13
CA THR A 21 -21.73 96.21 -19.18
C THR A 21 -22.86 96.92 -19.93
N SER A 22 -24.09 96.81 -19.41
CA SER A 22 -25.14 97.78 -19.73
C SER A 22 -24.84 99.09 -18.98
N LYS A 23 -24.08 99.95 -19.68
CA LYS A 23 -24.19 101.42 -19.70
C LYS A 23 -24.74 102.05 -18.41
N VAL A 24 -23.85 102.22 -17.43
CA VAL A 24 -23.96 103.33 -16.47
C VAL A 24 -23.72 104.62 -17.26
N GLY A 25 -24.81 105.35 -17.54
CA GLY A 25 -24.76 106.70 -18.09
C GLY A 25 -24.26 107.68 -17.04
N LEU A 26 -22.95 107.94 -17.04
CA LEU A 26 -22.29 108.99 -16.27
C LEU A 26 -21.61 109.95 -17.26
N ARG A 27 -22.32 111.03 -17.62
CA ARG A 27 -21.83 112.27 -18.28
C ARG A 27 -22.91 113.33 -18.04
N LYS A 28 -22.68 114.54 -17.54
CA LYS A 28 -21.50 115.32 -17.15
C LYS A 28 -22.02 116.42 -16.22
N ASP A 29 -21.62 116.44 -14.96
CA ASP A 29 -21.57 117.70 -14.20
C ASP A 29 -20.16 118.23 -14.36
N GLY A 30 -20.03 119.25 -15.20
CA GLY A 30 -18.85 120.09 -15.27
C GLY A 30 -19.22 121.46 -14.74
N ASN A 31 -18.98 121.68 -13.45
CA ASN A 31 -18.56 122.99 -12.97
C ASN A 31 -17.17 122.80 -12.36
N VAL A 32 -16.21 123.49 -12.94
CA VAL A 32 -14.80 123.58 -12.52
C VAL A 32 -14.75 124.15 -11.10
N GLU A 33 -13.89 123.60 -10.21
CA GLU A 33 -12.88 124.33 -9.41
C GLU A 33 -11.87 123.30 -8.82
N ASP A 34 -10.59 123.70 -8.75
CA ASP A 34 -9.35 122.91 -8.63
C ASP A 34 -9.03 122.24 -7.26
N GLY A 35 -8.19 121.18 -7.26
CA GLY A 35 -7.51 120.69 -6.03
C GLY A 35 -6.69 119.37 -6.08
N ASP A 36 -5.36 119.51 -6.10
CA ASP A 36 -4.20 118.66 -5.67
C ASP A 36 -4.01 117.13 -5.95
N PRO A 37 -2.85 116.69 -6.52
CA PRO A 37 -2.54 115.30 -6.91
C PRO A 37 -2.10 114.34 -5.78
N ALA A 38 -1.84 114.81 -4.56
CA ALA A 38 -1.39 113.97 -3.43
C ALA A 38 -2.51 113.11 -2.83
N ALA A 39 -3.76 113.57 -2.91
CA ALA A 39 -4.95 112.84 -2.45
C ALA A 39 -5.32 111.67 -3.37
N ALA A 40 -4.99 111.75 -4.66
CA ALA A 40 -5.23 110.68 -5.63
C ALA A 40 -4.36 109.44 -5.35
N LEU A 41 -3.08 109.65 -5.00
CA LEU A 41 -2.13 108.55 -4.74
C LEU A 41 -2.42 107.79 -3.43
N SER A 42 -2.90 108.48 -2.38
CA SER A 42 -3.29 107.83 -1.11
C SER A 42 -4.56 106.99 -1.27
N SER A 43 -5.50 107.46 -2.09
CA SER A 43 -6.74 106.75 -2.44
C SER A 43 -6.45 105.49 -3.26
N ILE A 44 -5.53 105.56 -4.22
CA ILE A 44 -5.06 104.40 -5.01
C ILE A 44 -4.37 103.37 -4.10
N ARG A 45 -3.46 103.79 -3.21
CA ARG A 45 -2.78 102.88 -2.28
C ARG A 45 -3.76 102.16 -1.34
N LYS A 46 -4.78 102.87 -0.85
CA LYS A 46 -5.84 102.32 -0.01
C LYS A 46 -6.70 101.31 -0.78
N ALA A 47 -7.12 101.63 -2.00
CA ALA A 47 -7.86 100.72 -2.86
C ALA A 47 -7.08 99.44 -3.20
N VAL A 48 -5.77 99.55 -3.47
CA VAL A 48 -4.89 98.40 -3.69
C VAL A 48 -4.78 97.54 -2.43
N SER A 49 -4.62 98.14 -1.24
CA SER A 49 -4.58 97.40 0.03
C SER A 49 -5.90 96.71 0.38
N GLU A 50 -7.03 97.33 0.04
CA GLU A 50 -8.37 96.74 0.19
C GLU A 50 -8.61 95.60 -0.80
N ALA A 51 -8.11 95.72 -2.04
CA ALA A 51 -8.17 94.64 -3.02
C ALA A 51 -7.33 93.42 -2.59
N ILE A 52 -6.13 93.65 -2.05
CA ILE A 52 -5.25 92.59 -1.55
C ILE A 52 -5.88 91.89 -0.33
N THR A 53 -6.45 92.65 0.62
CA THR A 53 -7.11 92.07 1.80
C THR A 53 -8.39 91.31 1.44
N LYS A 54 -9.21 91.83 0.52
CA LYS A 54 -10.38 91.10 -0.03
C LYS A 54 -9.96 89.84 -0.78
N GLY A 55 -8.90 89.93 -1.59
CA GLY A 55 -8.31 88.78 -2.29
C GLY A 55 -7.81 87.71 -1.32
N MET A 56 -7.14 88.10 -0.23
CA MET A 56 -6.64 87.19 0.79
C MET A 56 -7.77 86.53 1.60
N ILE A 57 -8.85 87.26 1.90
CA ILE A 57 -10.05 86.69 2.54
C ILE A 57 -10.74 85.69 1.60
N ASN A 58 -10.88 86.04 0.32
CA ASN A 58 -11.48 85.16 -0.68
C ASN A 58 -10.64 83.88 -0.84
N TRP A 59 -9.33 84.00 -0.99
CA TRP A 59 -8.42 82.86 -1.10
C TRP A 59 -8.42 81.99 0.16
N LYS A 60 -8.44 82.59 1.35
CA LYS A 60 -8.60 81.85 2.61
C LYS A 60 -9.93 81.10 2.68
N SER A 61 -11.01 81.69 2.18
CA SER A 61 -12.31 81.04 2.13
C SER A 61 -12.35 79.89 1.13
N GLU A 62 -11.64 80.03 0.01
CA GLU A 62 -11.51 79.00 -1.03
C GLU A 62 -10.72 77.80 -0.52
N ILE A 63 -9.53 78.04 0.06
CA ILE A 63 -8.72 76.99 0.70
C ILE A 63 -9.52 76.26 1.78
N LYS A 64 -10.33 77.00 2.55
CA LYS A 64 -11.14 76.39 3.61
C LYS A 64 -12.25 75.50 3.04
N LYS A 65 -12.83 75.85 1.89
CA LYS A 65 -13.81 75.02 1.17
C LYS A 65 -13.13 73.80 0.54
N GLU A 66 -12.03 73.98 -0.17
CA GLU A 66 -11.26 72.85 -0.74
C GLU A 66 -10.83 71.87 0.36
N LEU A 67 -10.40 72.35 1.53
CA LEU A 67 -10.05 71.51 2.66
C LEU A 67 -11.28 70.79 3.26
N SER A 68 -12.46 71.44 3.27
CA SER A 68 -13.68 70.77 3.71
C SER A 68 -14.11 69.70 2.72
N ASP A 69 -14.04 70.00 1.43
CA ASP A 69 -14.43 69.09 0.35
C ASP A 69 -13.48 67.89 0.30
N PHE A 70 -12.18 68.12 0.43
CA PHE A 70 -11.17 67.08 0.58
C PHE A 70 -11.39 66.21 1.83
N ARG A 71 -11.77 66.82 2.96
CA ARG A 71 -12.09 66.07 4.18
C ARG A 71 -13.33 65.19 3.98
N VAL A 72 -14.33 65.66 3.24
CA VAL A 72 -15.55 64.89 2.94
C VAL A 72 -15.22 63.77 1.96
N SER A 73 -14.46 64.04 0.89
CA SER A 73 -14.08 63.02 -0.09
C SER A 73 -13.25 61.91 0.55
N LEU A 74 -12.24 62.24 1.37
CA LEU A 74 -11.44 61.23 2.08
C LEU A 74 -12.29 60.35 3.01
N ARG A 75 -13.29 60.95 3.70
CA ARG A 75 -14.18 60.19 4.57
C ARG A 75 -15.07 59.25 3.78
N GLN A 76 -15.51 59.67 2.61
CA GLN A 76 -16.31 58.86 1.72
C GLN A 76 -15.49 57.72 1.11
N ASP A 77 -14.32 58.00 0.56
CA ASP A 77 -13.41 57.00 -0.04
C ASP A 77 -13.04 55.91 0.97
N LEU A 78 -12.69 56.30 2.22
CA LEU A 78 -12.39 55.35 3.28
C LEU A 78 -13.60 54.50 3.66
N LYS A 79 -14.80 55.08 3.64
CA LYS A 79 -16.03 54.33 3.96
C LYS A 79 -16.36 53.35 2.85
N GLU A 80 -16.24 53.76 1.60
CA GLU A 80 -16.46 52.90 0.43
C GLU A 80 -15.46 51.73 0.40
N GLN A 81 -14.18 51.98 0.66
CA GLN A 81 -13.16 50.93 0.78
C GLN A 81 -13.45 49.96 1.93
N LEU A 82 -13.89 50.45 3.09
CA LEU A 82 -14.27 49.60 4.22
C LEU A 82 -15.50 48.75 3.92
N ASP A 83 -16.51 49.33 3.27
CA ASP A 83 -17.73 48.63 2.88
C ASP A 83 -17.41 47.56 1.82
N GLU A 84 -16.58 47.88 0.81
CA GLU A 84 -16.09 46.93 -0.18
C GLU A 84 -15.32 45.77 0.48
N MET A 85 -14.33 46.07 1.33
CA MET A 85 -13.61 45.03 2.07
C MET A 85 -14.54 44.16 2.93
N MET A 86 -15.53 44.76 3.60
CA MET A 86 -16.49 44.02 4.41
C MET A 86 -17.32 43.07 3.55
N THR A 87 -17.75 43.51 2.36
CA THR A 87 -18.46 42.63 1.41
C THR A 87 -17.60 41.50 0.89
N GLU A 88 -16.34 41.76 0.52
CA GLU A 88 -15.40 40.71 0.10
C GLU A 88 -15.12 39.70 1.21
N ILE A 89 -14.93 40.18 2.44
CA ILE A 89 -14.70 39.33 3.60
C ILE A 89 -15.91 38.43 3.84
N ASN A 90 -17.13 38.99 3.81
CA ASN A 90 -18.35 38.22 3.97
C ASN A 90 -18.53 37.17 2.87
N GLN A 91 -18.21 37.50 1.61
CA GLN A 91 -18.23 36.54 0.51
C GLN A 91 -17.23 35.41 0.73
N LYS A 92 -15.97 35.73 1.06
CA LYS A 92 -14.94 34.73 1.35
C LYS A 92 -15.32 33.84 2.54
N PHE A 93 -15.97 34.39 3.57
CA PHE A 93 -16.49 33.61 4.69
C PHE A 93 -17.60 32.65 4.29
N GLN A 94 -18.52 33.08 3.42
CA GLN A 94 -19.54 32.19 2.86
C GLN A 94 -18.90 31.06 2.04
N ASP A 95 -17.94 31.38 1.17
CA ASP A 95 -17.24 30.38 0.36
C ASP A 95 -16.50 29.35 1.23
N VAL A 96 -15.80 29.81 2.27
CA VAL A 96 -15.14 28.92 3.24
C VAL A 96 -16.15 28.06 3.99
N THR A 97 -17.32 28.59 4.32
CA THR A 97 -18.38 27.82 5.00
C THR A 97 -18.91 26.71 4.09
N VAL A 98 -19.14 26.99 2.81
CA VAL A 98 -19.56 25.98 1.82
C VAL A 98 -18.47 24.92 1.63
N GLN A 99 -17.20 25.31 1.50
CA GLN A 99 -16.08 24.36 1.41
C GLN A 99 -15.94 23.52 2.68
N MET A 100 -16.20 24.11 3.85
CA MET A 100 -16.18 23.38 5.12
C MET A 100 -17.30 22.33 5.18
N GLU A 101 -18.50 22.65 4.71
CA GLU A 101 -19.60 21.68 4.61
C GLU A 101 -19.31 20.57 3.60
N GLU A 102 -18.73 20.90 2.44
CA GLU A 102 -18.36 19.92 1.43
C GLU A 102 -17.27 18.97 1.95
N THR A 103 -16.23 19.51 2.58
CA THR A 103 -15.17 18.68 3.19
C THR A 103 -15.70 17.84 4.34
N ALA A 104 -16.65 18.35 5.15
CA ALA A 104 -17.31 17.54 6.18
C ALA A 104 -18.08 16.36 5.59
N ARG A 105 -18.80 16.55 4.47
CA ARG A 105 -19.48 15.45 3.77
C ARG A 105 -18.51 14.42 3.19
N GLN A 106 -17.43 14.89 2.55
CA GLN A 106 -16.40 14.00 2.01
C GLN A 106 -15.74 13.17 3.13
N VAL A 107 -15.50 13.78 4.30
CA VAL A 107 -14.98 13.06 5.47
C VAL A 107 -15.98 11.99 5.93
N GLU A 108 -17.27 12.31 6.01
CA GLU A 108 -18.30 11.34 6.40
C GLU A 108 -18.39 10.16 5.41
N ASP A 109 -18.35 10.43 4.11
CA ASP A 109 -18.36 9.40 3.06
C ASP A 109 -17.11 8.49 3.14
N LEU A 110 -15.94 9.09 3.39
CA LEU A 110 -14.70 8.35 3.62
C LEU A 110 -14.76 7.50 4.89
N GLU A 111 -15.31 8.04 5.99
CA GLU A 111 -15.51 7.28 7.22
C GLU A 111 -16.41 6.07 6.98
N ARG A 112 -17.54 6.23 6.28
CA ARG A 112 -18.41 5.09 5.92
C ARG A 112 -17.67 4.06 5.08
N SER A 113 -16.97 4.49 4.02
CA SER A 113 -16.19 3.58 3.16
C SER A 113 -15.10 2.82 3.93
N ILE A 114 -14.42 3.48 4.88
CA ILE A 114 -13.42 2.85 5.75
C ILE A 114 -14.09 1.78 6.61
N THR A 115 -15.21 2.08 7.27
CA THR A 115 -15.90 1.11 8.14
C THR A 115 -16.38 -0.13 7.37
N GLU A 116 -16.82 0.04 6.13
CA GLU A 116 -17.19 -1.07 5.26
C GLU A 116 -15.96 -1.91 4.90
N SER A 117 -14.85 -1.27 4.50
CA SER A 117 -13.59 -1.97 4.20
C SER A 117 -13.06 -2.73 5.41
N GLU A 118 -13.07 -2.14 6.61
CA GLU A 118 -12.66 -2.80 7.85
C GLU A 118 -13.52 -4.03 8.15
N ARG A 119 -14.83 -3.95 7.92
CA ARG A 119 -15.74 -5.09 8.09
C ARG A 119 -15.43 -6.22 7.10
N TRP A 120 -15.16 -5.88 5.84
CA TRP A 120 -14.72 -6.86 4.83
C TRP A 120 -13.40 -7.52 5.22
N ASP A 121 -12.43 -6.74 5.70
CA ASP A 121 -11.12 -7.24 6.14
C ASP A 121 -11.25 -8.23 7.31
N ILE A 122 -12.13 -7.94 8.28
CA ILE A 122 -12.42 -8.88 9.38
C ILE A 122 -12.99 -10.19 8.83
N GLY A 123 -13.96 -10.13 7.92
CA GLY A 123 -14.56 -11.32 7.31
C GLY A 123 -13.54 -12.16 6.52
N VAL A 124 -12.66 -11.52 5.76
CA VAL A 124 -11.59 -12.19 5.02
C VAL A 124 -10.60 -12.86 5.96
N LYS A 125 -10.21 -12.21 7.06
CA LYS A 125 -9.33 -12.80 8.09
C LYS A 125 -9.93 -14.06 8.68
N ASP A 126 -11.21 -14.03 9.04
CA ASP A 126 -11.89 -15.19 9.62
C ASP A 126 -11.93 -16.38 8.65
N ILE A 127 -12.26 -16.12 7.38
CA ILE A 127 -12.26 -17.16 6.33
C ILE A 127 -10.85 -17.72 6.14
N LEU A 128 -9.82 -16.87 6.12
CA LEU A 128 -8.45 -17.32 5.95
C LEU A 128 -7.97 -18.19 7.11
N LEU A 129 -8.28 -17.79 8.36
CA LEU A 129 -7.99 -18.61 9.54
C LEU A 129 -8.72 -19.95 9.50
N GLN A 130 -9.98 -19.98 9.06
CA GLN A 130 -10.72 -21.23 8.86
C GLN A 130 -10.08 -22.11 7.79
N LEU A 131 -9.66 -21.54 6.65
CA LEU A 131 -8.98 -22.27 5.58
C LEU A 131 -7.66 -22.89 6.07
N LEU A 132 -6.86 -22.15 6.84
CA LEU A 132 -5.59 -22.65 7.38
C LEU A 132 -5.82 -23.79 8.40
N ARG A 133 -6.83 -23.66 9.27
CA ARG A 133 -7.22 -24.75 10.19
C ARG A 133 -7.68 -25.99 9.43
N ASN A 134 -8.47 -25.81 8.37
CA ASN A 134 -8.93 -26.90 7.51
C ASN A 134 -7.76 -27.56 6.79
N GLN A 135 -6.83 -26.78 6.23
CA GLN A 135 -5.62 -27.29 5.58
C GLN A 135 -4.78 -28.13 6.55
N LYS A 136 -4.52 -27.63 7.76
CA LYS A 136 -3.77 -28.39 8.78
C LYS A 136 -4.47 -29.71 9.14
N THR A 137 -5.79 -29.66 9.29
CA THR A 137 -6.60 -30.85 9.59
C THR A 137 -6.55 -31.87 8.45
N LEU A 138 -6.66 -31.42 7.20
CA LEU A 138 -6.56 -32.27 6.02
C LEU A 138 -5.18 -32.88 5.88
N GLN A 139 -4.10 -32.12 6.12
CA GLN A 139 -2.73 -32.64 6.10
C GLN A 139 -2.53 -33.74 7.15
N SER A 140 -3.03 -33.54 8.38
CA SER A 140 -2.98 -34.56 9.44
C SER A 140 -3.76 -35.82 9.05
N LYS A 141 -4.98 -35.66 8.52
CA LYS A 141 -5.80 -36.79 8.04
C LYS A 141 -5.13 -37.54 6.90
N LEU A 142 -4.52 -36.83 5.94
CA LEU A 142 -3.81 -37.43 4.82
C LEU A 142 -2.58 -38.22 5.28
N SER A 143 -1.79 -37.66 6.20
CA SER A 143 -0.65 -38.37 6.79
C SER A 143 -1.09 -39.61 7.59
N ASP A 144 -2.20 -39.55 8.31
CA ASP A 144 -2.76 -40.71 9.02
C ASP A 144 -3.24 -41.78 8.02
N LEU A 145 -3.99 -41.41 6.98
CA LEU A 145 -4.45 -42.33 5.93
C LEU A 145 -3.28 -43.00 5.19
N GLU A 146 -2.28 -42.21 4.78
CA GLU A 146 -1.08 -42.73 4.13
C GLU A 146 -0.31 -43.67 5.08
N GLY A 147 -0.22 -43.28 6.36
CA GLY A 147 0.32 -44.12 7.43
C GLY A 147 -0.43 -45.46 7.55
N ARG A 148 -1.77 -45.43 7.60
CA ARG A 148 -2.65 -46.62 7.67
C ARG A 148 -2.49 -47.53 6.47
N SER A 149 -2.45 -46.94 5.28
CA SER A 149 -2.31 -47.66 4.00
C SER A 149 -0.96 -48.37 3.89
N ARG A 150 0.10 -47.82 4.49
CA ARG A 150 1.48 -48.34 4.39
C ARG A 150 1.93 -49.20 5.57
N ARG A 151 1.08 -49.42 6.60
CA ARG A 151 1.46 -50.17 7.81
C ARG A 151 2.02 -51.56 7.53
N ASN A 152 1.42 -52.23 6.55
CA ASN A 152 1.77 -53.58 6.13
C ASN A 152 2.88 -53.62 5.08
N ASN A 153 3.47 -52.48 4.72
CA ASN A 153 4.50 -52.38 3.71
C ASN A 153 5.89 -52.31 4.37
N ILE A 154 6.84 -53.09 3.84
CA ILE A 154 8.28 -52.98 4.12
C ILE A 154 8.97 -52.52 2.84
N ARG A 155 10.03 -51.72 3.01
CA ARG A 155 10.92 -51.30 1.93
C ARG A 155 12.30 -51.90 2.12
N ILE A 156 12.83 -52.53 1.07
CA ILE A 156 14.12 -53.22 1.07
C ILE A 156 15.06 -52.47 0.12
N TYR A 157 16.28 -52.17 0.57
CA TYR A 157 17.29 -51.42 -0.17
C TYR A 157 18.53 -52.27 -0.46
N LEU A 158 19.26 -51.87 -1.51
CA LEU A 158 20.55 -52.47 -1.93
C LEU A 158 20.47 -53.89 -2.51
N VAL A 159 19.32 -54.29 -3.04
CA VAL A 159 19.21 -55.50 -3.86
C VAL A 159 19.59 -55.17 -5.30
N SER A 160 20.61 -55.85 -5.82
CA SER A 160 21.08 -55.74 -7.22
C SER A 160 19.92 -55.82 -8.21
N GLU A 161 19.93 -54.97 -9.24
CA GLU A 161 18.88 -55.02 -10.27
C GLU A 161 18.98 -56.37 -11.01
N ASN A 162 17.83 -57.02 -11.26
CA ASN A 162 17.67 -58.33 -11.89
C ASN A 162 18.04 -59.57 -11.07
N ALA A 163 18.47 -59.44 -9.80
CA ALA A 163 18.69 -60.61 -8.92
C ALA A 163 17.40 -61.39 -8.60
N GLU A 164 16.24 -60.80 -8.89
CA GLU A 164 14.92 -61.34 -8.54
C GLU A 164 14.44 -62.47 -9.47
N GLY A 165 15.09 -62.61 -10.62
CA GLY A 165 14.67 -63.55 -11.65
C GLY A 165 13.26 -63.28 -12.19
N SER A 166 12.46 -64.34 -12.31
CA SER A 166 11.13 -64.29 -12.95
C SER A 166 10.00 -63.80 -12.03
N SER A 167 10.13 -63.96 -10.71
CA SER A 167 9.05 -63.66 -9.75
C SER A 167 9.56 -62.98 -8.49
N MET A 168 9.21 -61.70 -8.34
CA MET A 168 9.58 -60.88 -7.18
C MET A 168 9.07 -61.44 -5.84
N PRO A 169 7.79 -61.87 -5.70
CA PRO A 169 7.30 -62.38 -4.42
C PRO A 169 8.06 -63.64 -3.98
N ARG A 170 8.33 -64.57 -4.92
CA ARG A 170 9.09 -65.80 -4.63
C ARG A 170 10.55 -65.50 -4.24
N PHE A 171 11.18 -64.53 -4.90
CA PHE A 171 12.52 -64.10 -4.53
C PHE A 171 12.57 -63.60 -3.08
N ILE A 172 11.64 -62.72 -2.70
CA ILE A 172 11.57 -62.21 -1.33
C ILE A 172 11.23 -63.30 -0.32
N GLU A 173 10.34 -64.21 -0.66
CA GLU A 173 9.98 -65.33 0.20
C GLU A 173 11.20 -66.22 0.48
N ASN A 174 11.95 -66.59 -0.57
CA ASN A 174 13.18 -67.36 -0.46
C ASN A 174 14.25 -66.62 0.34
N LEU A 175 14.41 -65.31 0.10
CA LEU A 175 15.37 -64.48 0.83
C LEU A 175 15.07 -64.45 2.33
N ILE A 176 13.80 -64.29 2.71
CA ILE A 176 13.40 -64.25 4.12
C ILE A 176 13.58 -65.63 4.76
N LYS A 177 13.20 -66.71 4.07
CA LYS A 177 13.35 -68.08 4.58
C LYS A 177 14.82 -68.48 4.75
N THR A 178 15.68 -68.14 3.80
CA THR A 178 17.12 -68.45 3.87
C THR A 178 17.86 -67.66 4.94
N GLU A 179 17.61 -66.34 5.02
CA GLU A 179 18.36 -65.47 5.91
C GLU A 179 17.75 -65.38 7.32
N LEU A 180 16.42 -65.48 7.45
CA LEU A 180 15.70 -65.29 8.71
C LEU A 180 14.90 -66.50 9.17
N GLY A 181 14.88 -67.61 8.42
CA GLY A 181 14.14 -68.82 8.78
C GLY A 181 14.46 -69.32 10.19
N ASP A 182 15.75 -69.38 10.54
CA ASP A 182 16.23 -69.81 11.86
C ASP A 182 15.67 -68.97 13.02
N LEU A 183 15.44 -67.68 12.79
CA LEU A 183 14.97 -66.72 13.80
C LEU A 183 13.45 -66.63 13.89
N LEU A 184 12.77 -66.99 12.80
CA LEU A 184 11.32 -66.93 12.70
C LEU A 184 10.67 -68.29 12.96
N GLU A 185 11.47 -69.34 13.18
CA GLU A 185 11.03 -70.73 13.35
C GLU A 185 10.08 -71.17 12.21
N LEU A 186 10.33 -70.66 11.00
CA LEU A 186 9.50 -70.93 9.84
C LEU A 186 9.88 -72.26 9.23
N ASN A 187 8.89 -73.11 9.00
CA ASN A 187 9.06 -74.32 8.22
C ASN A 187 9.08 -73.97 6.73
N GLN A 188 9.71 -74.80 5.89
CA GLN A 188 9.83 -74.55 4.44
C GLN A 188 8.46 -74.37 3.75
N GLY A 189 7.40 -74.97 4.32
CA GLY A 189 6.02 -74.89 3.82
C GLY A 189 5.18 -73.71 4.33
N ASP A 190 5.69 -72.89 5.25
CA ASP A 190 4.90 -71.76 5.78
C ASP A 190 4.85 -70.61 4.77
N ASP A 191 3.63 -70.17 4.44
CA ASP A 191 3.43 -68.99 3.60
C ASP A 191 3.61 -67.72 4.43
N LEU A 192 4.48 -66.82 3.95
CA LEU A 192 4.71 -65.52 4.57
C LEU A 192 3.56 -64.53 4.31
N GLY A 193 2.60 -64.88 3.45
CA GLY A 193 1.42 -64.07 3.17
C GLY A 193 1.79 -62.78 2.45
N ILE A 194 2.65 -62.87 1.43
CA ILE A 194 3.06 -61.73 0.60
C ILE A 194 1.96 -61.44 -0.42
N GLU A 195 1.23 -60.33 -0.24
CA GLU A 195 0.16 -59.91 -1.17
C GLU A 195 0.76 -59.36 -2.47
N ARG A 196 1.83 -58.55 -2.36
CA ARG A 196 2.46 -57.91 -3.51
C ARG A 196 3.90 -57.55 -3.22
N ALA A 197 4.80 -57.80 -4.18
CA ALA A 197 6.17 -57.34 -4.14
C ALA A 197 6.56 -56.76 -5.51
N HIS A 198 7.19 -55.59 -5.52
CA HIS A 198 7.65 -54.91 -6.74
C HIS A 198 8.77 -53.92 -6.47
N ARG A 199 9.59 -53.60 -7.48
CA ARG A 199 10.51 -52.45 -7.37
C ARG A 199 9.74 -51.14 -7.35
N ALA A 200 10.31 -50.12 -6.72
CA ALA A 200 9.80 -48.76 -6.77
C ALA A 200 9.58 -48.32 -8.22
N LEU A 201 8.47 -47.61 -8.47
CA LEU A 201 8.03 -47.16 -9.80
C LEU A 201 8.87 -45.99 -10.35
N THR A 202 10.15 -45.94 -10.05
CA THR A 202 11.10 -44.97 -10.59
C THR A 202 11.78 -45.53 -11.83
N SER A 203 12.28 -44.64 -12.70
CA SER A 203 13.11 -45.04 -13.85
C SER A 203 14.30 -45.88 -13.40
N ARG A 204 14.72 -46.81 -14.26
CA ARG A 204 15.85 -47.68 -13.95
C ARG A 204 17.12 -46.81 -13.86
N PRO A 205 17.86 -46.85 -12.74
CA PRO A 205 19.09 -46.09 -12.62
C PRO A 205 20.16 -46.60 -13.59
N PRO A 206 21.07 -45.73 -14.06
CA PRO A 206 22.24 -46.13 -14.85
C PRO A 206 23.15 -47.10 -14.09
N ALA A 207 23.98 -47.85 -14.82
CA ALA A 207 24.98 -48.72 -14.22
C ALA A 207 25.92 -47.91 -13.30
N GLY A 208 26.08 -48.33 -12.04
CA GLY A 208 26.90 -47.65 -11.03
C GLY A 208 26.12 -46.77 -10.04
N MET A 209 24.85 -46.46 -10.30
CA MET A 209 23.96 -45.81 -9.33
C MET A 209 23.30 -46.83 -8.38
N PRO A 210 22.82 -46.41 -7.18
CA PRO A 210 22.17 -47.33 -6.24
C PRO A 210 20.92 -47.97 -6.86
N PRO A 211 20.70 -49.28 -6.64
CA PRO A 211 19.56 -49.97 -7.21
C PRO A 211 18.24 -49.49 -6.60
N ARG A 212 17.13 -49.67 -7.33
CA ARG A 212 15.80 -49.31 -6.83
C ARG A 212 15.43 -50.19 -5.64
N SER A 213 14.79 -49.58 -4.66
CA SER A 213 14.25 -50.32 -3.52
C SER A 213 13.07 -51.21 -3.93
N ILE A 214 12.91 -52.32 -3.24
CA ILE A 214 11.75 -53.21 -3.37
C ILE A 214 10.73 -52.83 -2.31
N VAL A 215 9.46 -52.73 -2.71
CA VAL A 215 8.31 -52.52 -1.82
C VAL A 215 7.55 -53.84 -1.73
N VAL A 216 7.42 -54.34 -0.50
CA VAL A 216 6.74 -55.60 -0.18
C VAL A 216 5.54 -55.29 0.71
N ARG A 217 4.37 -55.79 0.34
CA ARG A 217 3.13 -55.68 1.11
C ARG A 217 2.73 -57.05 1.62
N PHE A 218 2.55 -57.14 2.93
CA PHE A 218 2.10 -58.35 3.61
C PHE A 218 0.59 -58.31 3.88
N LEU A 219 -0.04 -59.47 3.89
CA LEU A 219 -1.46 -59.62 4.23
C LEU A 219 -1.70 -59.29 5.72
N GLN A 220 -0.85 -59.82 6.60
CA GLN A 220 -0.96 -59.66 8.04
C GLN A 220 0.13 -58.73 8.60
N PHE A 221 -0.28 -57.80 9.45
CA PHE A 221 0.62 -56.86 10.13
C PHE A 221 1.59 -57.58 11.08
N THR A 222 1.11 -58.61 11.78
CA THR A 222 1.88 -59.41 12.74
C THR A 222 3.07 -60.11 12.08
N THR A 223 2.86 -60.73 10.92
CA THR A 223 3.93 -61.38 10.12
C THR A 223 4.99 -60.37 9.72
N LYS A 224 4.56 -59.20 9.23
CA LYS A 224 5.44 -58.10 8.88
C LYS A 224 6.29 -57.61 10.06
N GLU A 225 5.72 -57.49 11.26
CA GLU A 225 6.47 -57.08 12.46
C GLU A 225 7.47 -58.14 12.91
N LYS A 226 7.10 -59.42 12.90
CA LYS A 226 8.03 -60.52 13.22
C LYS A 226 9.26 -60.50 12.30
N ILE A 227 9.03 -60.41 10.98
CA ILE A 227 10.10 -60.34 9.97
C ILE A 227 10.99 -59.11 10.22
N LEU A 228 10.38 -57.95 10.47
CA LEU A 228 11.13 -56.72 10.73
C LEU A 228 11.98 -56.83 12.01
N HIS A 229 11.45 -57.39 13.08
CA HIS A 229 12.18 -57.62 14.32
C HIS A 229 13.34 -58.60 14.11
N ALA A 230 13.15 -59.67 13.35
CA ALA A 230 14.22 -60.59 13.00
C ALA A 230 15.31 -59.91 12.14
N ALA A 231 14.90 -59.08 11.17
CA ALA A 231 15.82 -58.30 10.33
C ALA A 231 16.62 -57.24 11.09
N TRP A 232 16.10 -56.76 12.23
CA TRP A 232 16.86 -55.89 13.13
C TRP A 232 17.86 -56.64 14.00
N LYS A 233 17.60 -57.93 14.30
CA LYS A 233 18.49 -58.78 15.10
C LYS A 233 19.63 -59.35 14.25
N LYS A 234 19.35 -59.82 13.02
CA LYS A 234 20.32 -60.44 12.12
C LYS A 234 20.53 -59.59 10.88
N LYS A 235 21.79 -59.37 10.51
CA LYS A 235 22.15 -58.68 9.27
C LYS A 235 21.85 -59.61 8.09
N ILE A 236 21.04 -59.13 7.15
CA ILE A 236 20.68 -59.84 5.92
C ILE A 236 21.76 -59.60 4.87
N LEU A 237 22.30 -60.67 4.29
CA LEU A 237 23.31 -60.61 3.24
C LEU A 237 22.73 -61.18 1.93
N VAL A 238 22.86 -60.43 0.84
CA VAL A 238 22.49 -60.89 -0.51
C VAL A 238 23.69 -60.65 -1.42
N GLU A 239 24.21 -61.70 -2.06
CA GLU A 239 25.40 -61.62 -2.92
C GLU A 239 26.58 -60.90 -2.22
N GLU A 240 26.84 -61.26 -0.96
CA GLU A 240 27.87 -60.67 -0.08
C GLU A 240 27.66 -59.18 0.28
N LYS A 241 26.57 -58.56 -0.17
CA LYS A 241 26.20 -57.17 0.15
C LYS A 241 25.13 -57.12 1.24
N ARG A 242 25.26 -56.14 2.14
CA ARG A 242 24.27 -55.92 3.20
C ARG A 242 23.01 -55.29 2.65
N VAL A 243 21.87 -55.92 2.93
CA VAL A 243 20.55 -55.42 2.58
C VAL A 243 19.94 -54.69 3.77
N TYR A 244 19.30 -53.56 3.51
CA TYR A 244 18.63 -52.76 4.56
C TYR A 244 17.12 -52.83 4.42
N THR A 245 16.43 -53.21 5.50
CA THR A 245 14.97 -53.20 5.60
C THR A 245 14.49 -52.00 6.41
N LEU A 246 13.54 -51.24 5.87
CA LEU A 246 12.95 -50.07 6.52
C LEU A 246 11.43 -50.18 6.56
N ILE A 247 10.82 -49.63 7.61
CA ILE A 247 9.38 -49.39 7.65
C ILE A 247 9.04 -48.29 6.65
N MET A 248 8.01 -48.49 5.84
CA MET A 248 7.55 -47.45 4.92
C MET A 248 6.66 -46.45 5.67
N THR A 249 7.27 -45.55 6.43
CA THR A 249 6.57 -44.43 7.06
C THR A 249 6.32 -43.31 6.06
N THR A 250 5.33 -42.46 6.35
CA THR A 250 5.20 -41.17 5.67
C THR A 250 6.46 -40.34 5.93
N LEU A 251 6.84 -39.50 4.97
CA LEU A 251 8.10 -38.73 4.85
C LEU A 251 8.44 -37.77 6.02
N LYS A 252 7.80 -37.91 7.19
CA LYS A 252 8.02 -37.08 8.39
C LYS A 252 8.24 -37.89 9.66
N ARG A 253 8.63 -39.16 9.55
CA ARG A 253 8.90 -40.01 10.73
C ARG A 253 10.32 -40.55 10.67
N CYS A 254 11.26 -39.77 11.20
CA CYS A 254 12.62 -40.23 11.45
C CYS A 254 12.61 -41.09 12.72
N ASN A 255 12.96 -42.37 12.57
CA ASN A 255 13.06 -43.30 13.68
C ASN A 255 14.39 -43.06 14.43
N LYS A 256 14.34 -42.71 15.71
CA LYS A 256 15.52 -42.69 16.61
C LYS A 256 15.48 -43.93 17.51
N ARG A 257 16.67 -44.37 17.96
CA ARG A 257 16.87 -45.60 18.75
C ARG A 257 16.17 -45.63 20.13
N GLU A 258 15.59 -44.51 20.60
CA GLU A 258 14.97 -44.41 21.93
C GLU A 258 13.58 -43.74 21.97
N SER A 259 13.14 -43.01 20.94
CA SER A 259 11.75 -42.52 20.82
C SER A 259 11.47 -41.91 19.44
N THR A 260 10.20 -41.90 19.01
CA THR A 260 9.78 -41.17 17.80
C THR A 260 9.51 -39.71 18.17
N VAL A 261 10.30 -38.78 17.64
CA VAL A 261 10.03 -37.33 17.73
C VAL A 261 9.48 -36.85 16.39
N ILE A 262 8.32 -36.21 16.41
CA ILE A 262 7.67 -35.61 15.24
C ILE A 262 8.10 -34.14 15.18
N TYR A 263 8.84 -33.76 14.14
CA TYR A 263 9.22 -32.36 13.90
C TYR A 263 8.25 -31.70 12.95
N ASN A 264 7.97 -30.41 13.17
CA ASN A 264 7.11 -29.65 12.29
C ASN A 264 7.85 -29.20 11.02
N ASN A 265 9.17 -29.02 11.13
CA ASN A 265 10.03 -28.55 10.04
C ASN A 265 11.29 -29.42 9.87
N ALA A 266 11.78 -29.51 8.63
CA ALA A 266 13.04 -30.19 8.31
C ALA A 266 14.25 -29.49 8.96
N PHE A 267 14.17 -28.17 9.16
CA PHE A 267 15.22 -27.40 9.84
C PHE A 267 15.35 -27.75 11.32
N GLU A 268 14.22 -27.82 12.04
CA GLU A 268 14.17 -28.22 13.45
C GLU A 268 14.71 -29.63 13.66
N ALA A 269 14.37 -30.55 12.74
CA ALA A 269 14.93 -31.90 12.73
C ALA A 269 16.45 -31.88 12.49
N ALA A 270 16.93 -31.07 11.55
CA ALA A 270 18.36 -30.97 11.21
C ALA A 270 19.19 -30.37 12.35
N GLU A 271 18.68 -29.35 13.04
CA GLU A 271 19.35 -28.72 14.18
C GLU A 271 19.48 -29.70 15.35
N ASP A 272 18.40 -30.42 15.69
CA ASP A 272 18.44 -31.44 16.75
C ASP A 272 19.31 -32.65 16.37
N LEU A 273 19.46 -32.98 15.08
CA LEU A 273 20.41 -33.99 14.62
C LEU A 273 21.86 -33.50 14.69
N THR A 274 22.10 -32.23 14.35
CA THR A 274 23.43 -31.60 14.41
C THR A 274 23.91 -31.46 15.85
N LYS A 275 23.03 -31.04 16.77
CA LYS A 275 23.30 -31.02 18.22
C LYS A 275 23.67 -32.39 18.80
N ARG A 276 23.24 -33.46 18.15
CA ARG A 276 23.51 -34.86 18.55
C ARG A 276 24.67 -35.49 17.76
N GLY A 277 25.41 -34.71 16.99
CA GLY A 277 26.62 -35.17 16.28
C GLY A 277 26.36 -35.96 15.00
N ILE A 278 25.15 -35.92 14.43
CA ILE A 278 24.84 -36.54 13.14
C ILE A 278 25.02 -35.47 12.05
N ALA A 279 25.91 -35.72 11.09
CA ALA A 279 26.16 -34.81 9.98
C ALA A 279 24.96 -34.79 9.03
N VAL A 280 24.27 -33.65 8.96
CA VAL A 280 23.18 -33.38 8.00
C VAL A 280 23.68 -32.32 7.02
N GLY A 281 23.50 -32.55 5.72
CA GLY A 281 23.89 -31.59 4.68
C GLY A 281 23.16 -30.24 4.84
N PRO A 282 23.67 -29.14 4.24
CA PRO A 282 23.07 -27.82 4.37
C PRO A 282 21.65 -27.81 3.80
N ILE A 283 20.65 -27.73 4.68
CA ILE A 283 19.25 -27.57 4.31
C ILE A 283 19.00 -26.08 4.24
N GLN A 284 18.78 -25.55 3.03
CA GLN A 284 18.33 -24.17 2.91
C GLN A 284 16.93 -24.06 3.54
N PRO A 285 16.69 -23.06 4.40
CA PRO A 285 15.36 -22.79 4.90
C PRO A 285 14.53 -22.29 3.72
N SER A 286 13.89 -23.20 2.98
CA SER A 286 12.71 -22.81 2.22
C SER A 286 11.72 -22.34 3.27
N LYS A 287 11.39 -21.03 3.27
CA LYS A 287 10.39 -20.41 4.14
C LYS A 287 9.24 -21.40 4.30
N THR A 288 9.18 -22.01 5.48
CA THR A 288 8.25 -23.10 5.73
C THR A 288 6.87 -22.54 5.47
N THR A 289 6.16 -23.15 4.53
CA THR A 289 4.80 -22.85 4.10
C THR A 289 3.82 -23.13 5.24
N GLY A 290 3.87 -22.32 6.28
CA GLY A 290 2.89 -22.24 7.34
C GLY A 290 2.64 -20.76 7.52
N VAL A 291 1.61 -20.26 6.84
CA VAL A 291 1.15 -18.88 7.02
C VAL A 291 0.78 -18.72 8.50
N THR A 292 1.60 -17.98 9.24
CA THR A 292 1.30 -17.64 10.64
C THR A 292 0.27 -16.52 10.67
N GLU A 293 -0.47 -16.37 11.78
CA GLU A 293 -1.42 -15.27 11.95
C GLU A 293 -0.73 -13.88 11.86
N GLU A 294 0.55 -13.84 12.20
CA GLU A 294 1.46 -12.70 12.04
C GLU A 294 1.82 -12.44 10.57
N ASP A 295 2.02 -13.48 9.76
CA ASP A 295 2.23 -13.33 8.31
C ASP A 295 0.97 -12.82 7.61
N ILE A 296 -0.22 -13.27 8.03
CA ILE A 296 -1.51 -12.77 7.50
C ILE A 296 -1.67 -11.29 7.84
N THR A 297 -1.40 -10.93 9.09
CA THR A 297 -1.55 -9.54 9.55
C THR A 297 -0.51 -8.62 8.92
N GLY A 298 0.70 -9.11 8.64
CA GLY A 298 1.75 -8.36 7.93
C GLY A 298 1.53 -8.23 6.41
N LEU A 299 0.76 -9.12 5.79
CA LEU A 299 0.39 -9.05 4.36
C LEU A 299 -0.78 -8.10 4.09
N LEU A 300 -1.46 -7.62 5.14
CA LEU A 300 -2.57 -6.69 5.00
C LEU A 300 -2.05 -5.24 4.95
N PRO A 301 -2.58 -4.37 4.05
CA PRO A 301 -2.07 -3.01 3.87
C PRO A 301 -2.27 -2.07 5.07
N TRP A 302 -3.03 -2.49 6.08
CA TRP A 302 -3.54 -1.61 7.13
C TRP A 302 -2.96 -1.95 8.49
N SER A 303 -2.06 -1.09 8.97
CA SER A 303 -1.63 -1.05 10.37
C SER A 303 -2.69 -0.31 11.21
N VAL A 304 -3.24 -0.95 12.24
CA VAL A 304 -4.18 -0.33 13.19
C VAL A 304 -3.46 0.80 13.93
N SER A 305 -3.80 2.05 13.60
CA SER A 305 -3.29 3.22 14.31
C SER A 305 -4.09 3.45 15.58
N HIS A 306 -3.52 3.12 16.75
CA HIS A 306 -4.13 3.48 18.03
C HIS A 306 -4.33 4.99 18.16
N LYS A 307 -5.51 5.41 18.63
CA LYS A 307 -5.83 6.80 19.01
C LYS A 307 -4.94 7.22 20.18
N LEU A 308 -3.91 8.04 19.93
CA LEU A 308 -3.25 8.80 21.00
C LEU A 308 -4.18 9.96 21.40
N ARG A 309 -4.54 10.00 22.69
CA ARG A 309 -5.34 11.08 23.27
C ARG A 309 -4.62 12.42 23.03
N GLY A 310 -5.38 13.38 22.52
CA GLY A 310 -4.88 14.65 22.01
C GLY A 310 -4.08 15.47 23.02
N GLY A 311 -2.86 15.82 22.62
CA GLY A 311 -2.10 16.93 23.18
C GLY A 311 -1.72 17.87 22.05
N LYS A 312 -2.02 19.18 22.20
CA LYS A 312 -1.62 20.24 21.27
C LYS A 312 -0.10 20.51 21.39
N SER A 313 0.74 19.55 21.02
CA SER A 313 2.19 19.72 20.91
C SER A 313 2.56 19.95 19.43
N PRO A 314 3.56 20.80 19.12
CA PRO A 314 4.16 20.89 17.78
C PRO A 314 4.63 19.55 17.21
N ASP A 315 4.88 18.54 18.07
CA ASP A 315 5.18 17.16 17.67
C ASP A 315 4.02 16.47 16.95
N PHE A 316 2.77 16.90 17.16
CA PHE A 316 1.61 16.33 16.48
C PHE A 316 1.68 16.57 14.97
N ARG A 317 2.09 17.78 14.54
CA ARG A 317 2.28 18.10 13.12
C ARG A 317 3.40 17.27 12.51
N GLN A 318 4.43 16.96 13.30
CA GLN A 318 5.56 16.15 12.86
C GLN A 318 5.15 14.68 12.72
N GLY A 319 4.39 14.14 13.68
CA GLY A 319 3.85 12.78 13.62
C GLY A 319 2.82 12.57 12.49
N VAL A 320 1.96 13.56 12.22
CA VAL A 320 1.06 13.51 11.04
C VAL A 320 1.87 13.53 9.73
N ARG A 321 2.91 14.36 9.65
CA ARG A 321 3.78 14.46 8.46
C ARG A 321 4.63 13.21 8.25
N GLU A 322 4.98 12.50 9.31
CA GLU A 322 5.68 11.22 9.27
C GLU A 322 4.75 10.07 8.88
N LYS A 323 3.50 10.08 9.37
CA LYS A 323 2.45 9.14 8.92
C LYS A 323 2.09 9.32 7.45
N LEU A 324 1.98 10.56 6.96
CA LEU A 324 1.74 10.85 5.54
C LEU A 324 2.92 10.43 4.64
N ARG A 325 4.15 10.42 5.15
CA ARG A 325 5.31 9.90 4.41
C ARG A 325 5.23 8.38 4.19
N GLY A 326 4.54 7.64 5.06
CA GLY A 326 4.23 6.22 4.86
C GLY A 326 3.24 5.95 3.72
N PHE A 327 2.38 6.92 3.39
CA PHE A 327 1.44 6.83 2.26
C PHE A 327 2.02 7.33 0.93
N GLN A 328 3.19 7.96 0.93
CA GLN A 328 3.92 8.24 -0.31
C GLN A 328 4.49 6.92 -0.85
N ARG A 329 3.82 6.34 -1.86
CA ARG A 329 4.34 5.20 -2.62
C ARG A 329 5.75 5.55 -3.11
N LYS A 330 6.74 4.72 -2.75
CA LYS A 330 8.13 4.86 -3.21
C LYS A 330 8.29 4.60 -4.72
N ASP A 331 7.29 4.05 -5.37
CA ASP A 331 7.34 3.69 -6.78
C ASP A 331 6.79 4.82 -7.64
N ARG A 332 7.63 5.84 -7.86
CA ARG A 332 7.57 6.67 -9.07
C ARG A 332 8.50 6.05 -10.12
N GLU A 333 8.24 4.81 -10.52
CA GLU A 333 8.75 4.31 -11.80
C GLU A 333 7.61 4.35 -12.81
N LEU A 334 7.72 5.33 -13.71
CA LEU A 334 7.11 5.42 -15.05
C LEU A 334 5.91 4.49 -15.31
N ILE A 335 4.70 4.93 -14.90
CA ILE A 335 3.48 4.39 -15.50
C ILE A 335 3.33 5.07 -16.86
N SER A 336 3.82 4.44 -17.93
CA SER A 336 3.38 4.79 -19.28
C SER A 336 1.90 4.44 -19.39
N VAL A 337 1.05 5.45 -19.58
CA VAL A 337 -0.39 5.26 -19.75
C VAL A 337 -0.65 4.56 -21.09
N TYR A 338 -0.91 3.26 -21.05
CA TYR A 338 -1.39 2.51 -22.22
C TYR A 338 -2.87 2.83 -22.46
N LEU A 339 -3.15 3.72 -23.42
CA LEU A 339 -4.50 3.97 -23.91
C LEU A 339 -4.93 2.84 -24.85
N LEU A 340 -5.64 1.84 -24.31
CA LEU A 340 -6.31 0.82 -25.10
C LEU A 340 -7.58 1.40 -25.75
N ARG A 341 -7.52 1.73 -27.04
CA ARG A 341 -8.71 2.04 -27.84
C ARG A 341 -9.09 0.83 -28.67
N LEU A 342 -10.12 0.10 -28.23
CA LEU A 342 -10.78 -0.94 -29.01
C LEU A 342 -11.50 -0.30 -30.21
N ASN A 343 -11.17 -0.74 -31.43
CA ASN A 343 -11.97 -0.44 -32.61
C ASN A 343 -12.59 -1.72 -33.19
N ARG A 344 -13.79 -1.59 -33.77
CA ARG A 344 -14.83 -2.62 -34.03
C ARG A 344 -14.45 -3.84 -34.91
N LYS A 345 -13.19 -4.06 -35.26
CA LYS A 345 -12.72 -5.22 -36.03
C LYS A 345 -11.43 -5.78 -35.43
N SER A 346 -11.57 -6.47 -34.30
CA SER A 346 -10.72 -7.55 -33.77
C SER A 346 -9.29 -7.73 -34.32
N ARG A 347 -8.42 -6.72 -34.19
CA ARG A 347 -6.96 -6.91 -34.30
C ARG A 347 -6.24 -5.98 -33.33
N LEU A 348 -5.42 -6.57 -32.46
CA LEU A 348 -4.55 -5.89 -31.50
C LEU A 348 -3.34 -5.34 -32.27
N VAL A 349 -3.09 -4.04 -32.24
CA VAL A 349 -1.86 -3.45 -32.78
C VAL A 349 -1.13 -2.79 -31.62
N ILE A 350 0.04 -3.34 -31.28
CA ILE A 350 0.96 -2.78 -30.27
C ILE A 350 1.99 -1.97 -31.05
N GLY A 351 1.93 -0.64 -30.93
CA GLY A 351 2.96 0.26 -31.45
C GLY A 351 3.85 0.74 -30.31
N ILE A 352 5.14 0.42 -30.37
CA ILE A 352 6.18 0.96 -29.48
C ILE A 352 6.59 2.31 -30.05
N VAL A 353 6.39 3.41 -29.32
CA VAL A 353 7.02 4.70 -29.62
C VAL A 353 8.12 4.90 -28.59
N GLN A 354 9.34 5.05 -29.08
CA GLN A 354 10.58 5.13 -28.32
C GLN A 354 10.77 6.50 -27.67
#